data_AF-A0A645EQL8-F1
#
_entry.id   AF-A0A645EQL8-F1
#
_cell.length_a   1.000
_cell.length_b   1.000
_cell.length_c   1.000
_cell.angle_alpha   90.00
_cell.angle_beta   90.00
_cell.angle_gamma   90.00
#
_symmetry.space_group_name_H-M   'P 1'
#
loop_
_entity.id
_entity.type
_entity.pdbx_description
1 polymer ?
#
loop_
_entity_poly.entity_id
_entity_poly.type
_entity_poly.pdbx_seq_one_letter_code
_entity_poly.pdbx_strand_id
1 'polypeptide(L)'
;MFYRILNLVSPYNFEANASDFFVISERIAKILRDNYRERVRFLRGFIQILGFKRTILKFTAPQRKEGKSKYSFSKLLSLSVTAVATLSKLPLKIGIYLGFISGIFSVLLAVYSIIMKIIEQPVSGYTTIVVFLGIMFSIQFIILGIIGEYIGFLFDEQKKRPIYIVDKLNNITDK
;
A
#
# COMPACT_ATOMS: atom_id res chain seq x y z
N MET A 1 14.30 -6.63 -4.02
CA MET A 1 13.86 -5.22 -4.04
C MET A 1 12.55 -5.03 -3.28
N PHE A 2 11.47 -5.74 -3.64
CA PHE A 2 10.15 -5.67 -2.96
C PHE A 2 10.22 -5.63 -1.42
N TYR A 3 10.79 -6.65 -0.77
CA TYR A 3 10.86 -6.71 0.69
C TYR A 3 11.67 -5.58 1.33
N ARG A 4 12.68 -5.03 0.64
CA ARG A 4 13.43 -3.87 1.15
C ARG A 4 12.55 -2.63 1.22
N ILE A 5 11.77 -2.40 0.15
CA ILE A 5 10.79 -1.31 0.12
C ILE A 5 9.75 -1.54 1.20
N LEU A 6 9.17 -2.75 1.27
CA LEU A 6 8.14 -3.08 2.25
C LEU A 6 8.62 -2.88 3.70
N ASN A 7 9.83 -3.30 4.04
CA ASN A 7 10.42 -3.09 5.38
C ASN A 7 10.71 -1.61 5.69
N LEU A 8 10.99 -0.79 4.67
CA LEU A 8 11.23 0.63 4.86
C LEU A 8 9.94 1.41 5.13
N VAL A 9 8.81 0.91 4.59
CA VAL A 9 7.54 1.65 4.59
C VAL A 9 6.51 1.08 5.55
N SER A 10 6.61 -0.20 5.92
CA SER A 10 5.73 -0.84 6.88
C SER A 10 6.35 -0.84 8.29
N PRO A 11 5.53 -0.87 9.36
CA PRO A 11 6.03 -1.02 10.72
C PRO A 11 6.53 -2.45 11.03
N TYR A 12 6.33 -3.41 10.12
CA TYR A 12 6.70 -4.81 10.29
C TYR A 12 8.02 -5.13 9.58
N ASN A 13 8.76 -6.07 10.18
CA ASN A 13 9.99 -6.61 9.62
C ASN A 13 9.72 -7.94 8.90
N PHE A 14 9.83 -7.91 7.58
CA PHE A 14 9.71 -9.07 6.71
C PHE A 14 11.07 -9.64 6.33
N GLU A 15 11.19 -10.96 6.41
CA GLU A 15 12.28 -11.74 5.86
C GLU A 15 12.25 -11.66 4.34
N ALA A 16 13.41 -11.32 3.75
CA ALA A 16 13.54 -11.29 2.32
C ALA A 16 13.38 -12.69 1.71
N ASN A 17 12.79 -12.75 0.51
CA ASN A 17 12.62 -13.98 -0.27
C ASN A 17 11.81 -15.08 0.44
N ALA A 18 10.89 -14.70 1.34
CA ALA A 18 9.96 -15.66 1.92
C ALA A 18 9.14 -16.36 0.82
N SER A 19 9.09 -17.69 0.90
CA SER A 19 8.34 -18.57 0.01
C SER A 19 6.88 -18.73 0.48
N ASP A 20 5.99 -19.18 -0.40
CA ASP A 20 4.66 -19.69 -0.01
C ASP A 20 4.75 -21.09 0.64
N PHE A 21 5.94 -21.69 0.64
CA PHE A 21 6.18 -22.99 1.23
C PHE A 21 6.58 -22.85 2.70
N PHE A 22 5.66 -23.19 3.60
CA PHE A 22 5.86 -23.15 5.05
C PHE A 22 4.98 -24.19 5.74
N VAL A 23 5.36 -24.53 6.97
CA VAL A 23 4.56 -25.37 7.88
C VAL A 23 4.13 -24.50 9.06
N ILE A 24 2.86 -24.62 9.43
CA ILE A 24 2.29 -23.91 10.58
C ILE A 24 1.65 -24.91 11.54
N SER A 25 1.68 -24.61 12.84
CA SER A 25 0.95 -25.38 13.83
C SER A 25 -0.56 -25.15 13.69
N GLU A 26 -1.35 -26.09 14.22
CA GLU A 26 -2.81 -25.98 14.26
C GLU A 26 -3.27 -24.67 14.91
N ARG A 27 -2.61 -24.25 16.00
CA ARG A 27 -2.89 -22.97 16.67
C ARG A 27 -2.75 -21.78 15.73
N ILE A 28 -1.67 -21.72 14.94
CA ILE A 28 -1.43 -20.63 13.99
C ILE A 28 -2.46 -20.67 12.85
N ALA A 29 -2.77 -21.87 12.36
CA ALA A 29 -3.78 -22.06 11.31
C ALA A 29 -5.16 -21.55 11.75
N LYS A 30 -5.56 -21.81 13.00
CA LYS A 30 -6.81 -21.31 13.59
C LYS A 30 -6.82 -19.78 13.69
N ILE A 31 -5.75 -19.18 14.21
CA ILE A 31 -5.62 -17.71 14.28
C ILE A 31 -5.74 -17.05 12.91
N LEU A 32 -5.06 -17.60 11.90
CA LEU A 32 -5.15 -17.08 10.53
C LEU A 32 -6.56 -17.23 9.94
N ARG A 33 -7.26 -18.31 10.27
CA ARG A 33 -8.63 -18.55 9.80
C ARG A 33 -9.63 -17.57 10.41
N ASP A 34 -9.50 -17.34 11.71
CA ASP A 34 -10.51 -16.62 12.49
C ASP A 34 -10.27 -15.10 12.47
N ASN A 35 -9.01 -14.66 12.54
CA ASN A 35 -8.66 -13.24 12.71
C ASN A 35 -8.16 -12.55 11.43
N TYR A 36 -7.62 -13.28 10.46
CA TYR A 36 -7.05 -12.71 9.23
C TYR A 36 -7.98 -12.92 8.04
N ARG A 37 -9.10 -12.18 8.09
CA ARG A 37 -10.19 -12.22 7.10
C ARG A 37 -10.17 -11.05 6.12
N GLU A 38 -9.03 -10.37 5.99
CA GLU A 38 -8.84 -9.26 5.07
C GLU A 38 -9.05 -9.70 3.62
N ARG A 39 -9.66 -8.83 2.80
CA ARG A 39 -9.88 -9.13 1.38
C ARG A 39 -8.58 -9.14 0.58
N VAL A 40 -7.69 -8.21 0.86
CA VAL A 40 -6.37 -8.17 0.24
C VAL A 40 -5.46 -9.14 0.98
N ARG A 41 -5.27 -10.33 0.39
CA ARG A 41 -4.55 -11.41 1.06
C ARG A 41 -3.09 -11.45 0.61
N PHE A 42 -2.21 -11.17 1.55
CA PHE A 42 -0.78 -11.42 1.43
C PHE A 42 -0.34 -12.43 2.49
N LEU A 43 -0.65 -13.71 2.25
CA LEU A 43 -0.48 -14.78 3.24
C LEU A 43 0.96 -14.89 3.79
N ARG A 44 1.95 -14.77 2.91
CA ARG A 44 3.37 -14.74 3.31
C ARG A 44 3.68 -13.61 4.28
N GLY A 45 3.01 -12.47 4.14
CA GLY A 45 3.14 -11.34 5.04
C GLY A 45 2.44 -11.61 6.37
N PHE A 46 1.20 -12.09 6.36
CA PHE A 46 0.46 -12.40 7.59
C PHE A 46 1.24 -13.33 8.52
N ILE A 47 1.81 -14.41 7.97
CA ILE A 47 2.60 -15.36 8.75
C ILE A 47 3.81 -14.70 9.41
N GLN A 48 4.43 -13.73 8.74
CA GLN A 48 5.58 -13.02 9.28
C GLN A 48 5.20 -11.97 10.32
N ILE A 49 4.01 -11.36 10.18
CA ILE A 49 3.47 -10.35 11.10
C ILE A 49 3.04 -10.96 12.44
N LEU A 50 2.56 -12.21 12.45
CA LEU A 50 2.04 -12.87 13.65
C LEU A 50 3.03 -12.93 14.84
N GLY A 51 4.34 -12.81 14.60
CA GLY A 51 5.34 -12.71 15.67
C GLY A 51 5.58 -13.99 16.49
N PHE A 52 4.97 -15.12 16.13
CA PHE A 52 5.22 -16.39 16.82
C PHE A 52 6.64 -16.92 16.60
N LYS A 53 7.07 -17.84 17.48
CA LYS A 53 8.32 -18.59 17.32
C LYS A 53 8.34 -19.28 15.95
N ARG A 54 9.34 -18.95 15.14
CA ARG A 54 9.53 -19.46 13.78
C ARG A 54 10.98 -19.88 13.57
N THR A 55 11.19 -20.79 12.63
CA THR A 55 12.52 -21.13 12.11
C THR A 55 12.51 -21.01 10.60
N ILE A 56 13.64 -20.62 10.01
CA ILE A 56 13.77 -20.42 8.56
C ILE A 56 14.62 -21.55 8.00
N LEU A 57 14.03 -22.37 7.14
CA LEU A 57 14.74 -23.40 6.40
C LEU A 57 15.17 -22.84 5.04
N LYS A 58 16.47 -22.67 4.85
CA LYS A 58 17.03 -22.23 3.58
C LYS A 58 16.99 -23.40 2.59
N PHE A 59 16.43 -23.17 1.42
CA PHE A 59 16.43 -24.13 0.32
C PHE A 59 16.61 -23.39 -1.01
N THR A 60 17.19 -24.08 -1.98
CA THR A 60 17.27 -23.59 -3.36
C THR A 60 16.15 -24.24 -4.16
N ALA A 61 15.20 -23.45 -4.63
CA ALA A 61 14.14 -23.96 -5.49
C ALA A 61 14.75 -24.43 -6.83
N PRO A 62 14.53 -25.68 -7.26
CA PRO A 62 15.03 -26.15 -8.54
C PRO A 62 14.37 -25.40 -9.69
N GLN A 63 15.08 -25.29 -10.81
CA GLN A 63 14.51 -24.70 -12.02
C GLN A 63 13.28 -25.51 -12.45
N ARG A 64 12.20 -24.80 -12.76
CA ARG A 64 10.97 -25.43 -13.26
C ARG A 64 11.28 -26.15 -14.56
N LYS A 65 11.11 -27.48 -14.58
CA LYS A 65 11.39 -28.34 -15.75
C LYS A 65 10.36 -28.18 -16.85
N GLU A 66 9.09 -27.91 -16.49
CA GLU A 66 7.99 -27.80 -17.44
C GLU A 66 6.99 -26.69 -17.05
N GLY A 67 6.41 -26.07 -18.07
CA GLY A 67 5.42 -24.99 -17.92
C GLY A 67 6.02 -23.59 -17.79
N LYS A 68 5.23 -22.58 -18.20
CA LYS A 68 5.58 -21.16 -18.07
C LYS A 68 5.07 -20.60 -16.74
N SER A 69 5.71 -19.54 -16.25
CA SER A 69 5.20 -18.80 -15.09
C SER A 69 3.77 -18.33 -15.39
N LYS A 70 2.81 -18.65 -14.49
CA LYS A 70 1.45 -18.10 -14.54
C LYS A 70 1.40 -16.63 -14.10
N TYR A 71 2.48 -16.13 -13.50
CA TYR A 71 2.62 -14.75 -13.07
C TYR A 71 3.33 -13.94 -14.16
N SER A 72 2.62 -12.96 -14.71
CA SER A 72 3.21 -11.90 -15.53
C SER A 72 3.83 -10.83 -14.64
N PHE A 73 4.79 -10.07 -15.19
CA PHE A 73 5.40 -8.94 -14.49
C PHE A 73 4.36 -7.94 -13.99
N SER A 74 3.34 -7.62 -14.81
CA SER A 74 2.23 -6.73 -14.43
C SER A 74 1.45 -7.23 -13.21
N LYS A 75 1.14 -8.54 -13.14
CA LYS A 75 0.45 -9.13 -11.97
C LYS A 75 1.30 -9.05 -10.71
N LEU A 76 2.62 -9.26 -10.84
CA LEU A 76 3.55 -9.13 -9.71
C LEU A 76 3.69 -7.69 -9.22
N LEU A 77 3.72 -6.73 -10.15
CA LEU A 77 3.76 -5.31 -9.81
C LEU A 77 2.48 -4.89 -9.11
N SER A 78 1.31 -5.27 -9.64
CA SER A 78 0.02 -5.02 -9.02
C SER A 78 -0.03 -5.60 -7.60
N LEU A 79 0.33 -6.87 -7.43
CA LEU A 79 0.39 -7.50 -6.10
C LEU A 79 1.32 -6.73 -5.14
N SER A 80 2.47 -6.28 -5.63
CA SER A 80 3.45 -5.53 -4.83
C SER A 80 2.91 -4.18 -4.38
N VAL A 81 2.29 -3.44 -5.30
CA VAL A 81 1.67 -2.12 -5.01
C VAL A 81 0.53 -2.29 -4.01
N THR A 82 -0.37 -3.26 -4.23
CA THR A 82 -1.48 -3.53 -3.31
C THR A 82 -0.96 -3.94 -1.93
N ALA A 83 0.08 -4.79 -1.85
CA ALA A 83 0.67 -5.17 -0.57
C ALA A 83 1.32 -3.99 0.18
N VAL A 84 2.01 -3.09 -0.53
CA VAL A 84 2.54 -1.87 0.09
C VAL A 84 1.40 -0.97 0.57
N ALA A 85 0.36 -0.76 -0.24
CA ALA A 85 -0.75 0.11 0.12
C ALA A 85 -1.52 -0.39 1.36
N THR A 86 -1.74 -1.70 1.49
CA THR A 86 -2.50 -2.25 2.62
C THR A 86 -1.68 -2.46 3.89
N LEU A 87 -0.36 -2.68 3.77
CA LEU A 87 0.52 -2.91 4.92
C LEU A 87 1.26 -1.66 5.39
N SER A 88 1.16 -0.54 4.66
CA SER A 88 1.85 0.71 4.97
C SER A 88 0.92 1.92 4.96
N LYS A 89 1.29 2.92 5.77
CA LYS A 89 0.71 4.26 5.75
C LYS A 89 1.53 5.25 4.91
N LEU A 90 2.58 4.79 4.22
CA LEU A 90 3.49 5.67 3.49
C LEU A 90 2.78 6.48 2.39
N PRO A 91 1.97 5.89 1.48
CA PRO A 91 1.28 6.68 0.45
C PRO A 91 0.47 7.83 1.04
N LEU A 92 -0.23 7.58 2.16
CA LEU A 92 -0.99 8.60 2.87
C LEU A 92 -0.07 9.69 3.47
N LYS A 93 1.08 9.31 4.03
CA LYS A 93 2.09 10.26 4.53
C LYS A 93 2.70 11.12 3.42
N ILE A 94 2.91 10.58 2.22
CA ILE A 94 3.40 11.35 1.06
C ILE A 94 2.45 12.50 0.75
N GLY A 95 1.13 12.25 0.76
CA GLY A 95 0.13 13.29 0.56
C GLY A 95 0.21 14.42 1.61
N ILE A 96 0.44 14.06 2.88
CA ILE A 96 0.64 15.05 3.96
C ILE A 96 1.89 15.91 3.70
N TYR A 97 3.02 15.29 3.33
CA TYR A 97 4.25 16.04 3.06
C TYR A 97 4.11 16.94 1.83
N LEU A 98 3.47 16.47 0.76
CA LEU A 98 3.20 17.28 -0.42
C LEU A 98 2.30 18.49 -0.08
N GLY A 99 1.27 18.28 0.74
CA GLY A 99 0.41 19.37 1.22
C GLY A 99 1.15 20.38 2.10
N PHE A 100 2.08 19.92 2.93
CA PHE A 100 2.90 20.81 3.75
C PHE A 100 3.87 21.64 2.91
N ILE A 101 4.57 21.00 1.96
CA ILE A 101 5.49 21.68 1.04
C ILE A 101 4.74 22.71 0.17
N SER A 102 3.57 22.33 -0.35
CA SER A 102 2.74 23.25 -1.13
C SER A 102 2.24 24.43 -0.31
N GLY A 103 1.87 24.20 0.95
CA GLY A 103 1.50 25.25 1.90
C GLY A 103 2.64 26.26 2.13
N ILE A 104 3.87 25.79 2.36
CA ILE A 104 5.05 26.66 2.49
C ILE A 104 5.25 27.50 1.23
N PHE A 105 5.17 26.87 0.06
CA PHE A 105 5.34 27.58 -1.21
C PHE A 105 4.26 28.65 -1.42
N SER A 106 3.01 28.36 -1.03
CA SER A 106 1.90 29.31 -1.07
C SER A 106 2.14 30.52 -0.17
N VAL A 107 2.65 30.31 1.04
CA VAL A 107 2.97 31.40 1.98
C VAL A 107 4.11 32.27 1.45
N LEU A 108 5.17 31.66 0.91
CA LEU A 108 6.30 32.41 0.31
C LEU A 108 5.84 33.28 -0.86
N LEU A 109 5.01 32.73 -1.76
CA LEU A 109 4.43 33.50 -2.86
C LEU A 109 3.54 34.64 -2.35
N ALA A 110 2.72 34.40 -1.32
CA ALA A 110 1.86 35.45 -0.74
C ALA A 110 2.70 36.60 -0.15
N VAL A 111 3.74 36.28 0.62
CA VAL A 111 4.67 37.27 1.19
C VAL A 111 5.36 38.06 0.09
N TYR A 112 5.88 37.38 -0.93
CA TYR A 112 6.50 38.03 -2.10
C TYR A 112 5.53 39.00 -2.80
N SER A 113 4.30 38.56 -3.06
CA SER A 113 3.27 39.40 -3.70
C SER A 113 2.89 40.62 -2.87
N ILE A 114 2.81 40.49 -1.54
CA ILE A 114 2.52 41.61 -0.64
C ILE A 114 3.68 42.62 -0.65
N ILE A 115 4.93 42.15 -0.57
CA ILE A 115 6.12 43.04 -0.62
C ILE A 115 6.14 43.82 -1.93
N MET A 116 5.97 43.13 -3.07
CA MET A 116 5.92 43.76 -4.40
C MET A 116 4.80 44.80 -4.52
N LYS A 117 3.68 44.57 -3.83
CA LYS A 117 2.58 45.53 -3.78
C LYS A 117 2.92 46.78 -2.96
N ILE A 118 3.61 46.63 -1.84
CA ILE A 118 4.00 47.74 -0.94
C ILE A 118 5.07 48.63 -1.59
N ILE A 119 6.03 48.05 -2.31
CA ILE A 119 7.09 48.82 -3.01
C ILE A 119 6.61 49.42 -4.35
N GLU A 120 5.30 49.39 -4.62
CA GLU A 120 4.67 49.91 -5.85
C GLU A 120 5.23 49.34 -7.17
N GLN A 121 5.81 48.12 -7.13
CA GLN A 121 6.28 47.38 -8.31
C GLN A 121 5.48 46.08 -8.51
N PRO A 122 4.16 46.16 -8.76
CA PRO A 122 3.35 44.96 -8.95
C PRO A 122 3.74 44.24 -10.25
N VAL A 123 4.27 43.03 -10.14
CA VAL A 123 4.53 42.14 -11.28
C VAL A 123 3.21 41.55 -11.78
N SER A 124 3.07 41.35 -13.10
CA SER A 124 1.89 40.70 -13.70
C SER A 124 1.66 39.32 -13.07
N GLY A 125 0.57 39.20 -12.30
CA GLY A 125 0.27 38.00 -11.52
C GLY A 125 -0.41 36.89 -12.31
N TYR A 126 -0.88 37.15 -13.53
CA TYR A 126 -1.70 36.19 -14.28
C TYR A 126 -0.98 34.86 -14.52
N THR A 127 0.23 34.89 -15.10
CA THR A 127 1.02 33.69 -15.38
C THR A 127 1.35 32.93 -14.09
N THR A 128 1.76 33.65 -13.05
CA THR A 128 2.08 33.05 -11.74
C THR A 128 0.86 32.38 -11.11
N ILE A 129 -0.31 33.01 -11.15
CA ILE A 129 -1.56 32.46 -10.61
C ILE A 129 -1.97 31.21 -11.37
N VAL A 130 -1.98 31.24 -12.71
CA VAL A 130 -2.39 30.09 -13.53
C VAL A 130 -1.46 28.90 -13.29
N VAL A 131 -0.15 29.12 -13.30
CA VAL A 131 0.83 28.05 -13.04
C VAL A 131 0.71 27.52 -11.62
N PHE A 132 0.60 28.40 -10.62
CA PHE A 132 0.45 28.01 -9.22
C PHE A 132 -0.82 27.17 -9.02
N LEU A 133 -1.97 27.64 -9.50
CA LEU A 133 -3.23 26.89 -9.41
C LEU A 133 -3.15 25.54 -10.11
N GLY A 134 -2.57 25.48 -11.31
CA GLY A 134 -2.38 24.22 -12.04
C GLY A 134 -1.57 23.19 -11.24
N ILE A 135 -0.46 23.63 -10.62
CA ILE A 135 0.36 22.77 -9.76
C ILE A 135 -0.42 22.35 -8.51
N MET A 136 -1.11 23.29 -7.85
CA MET A 136 -1.90 23.00 -6.65
C MET A 136 -3.02 22.00 -6.92
N PHE A 137 -3.78 22.17 -8.00
CA PHE A 137 -4.83 21.23 -8.39
C PHE A 137 -4.27 19.86 -8.76
N SER A 138 -3.11 19.81 -9.45
CA SER A 138 -2.47 18.54 -9.78
C SER A 138 -2.08 17.76 -8.52
N ILE A 139 -1.48 18.45 -7.53
CA ILE A 139 -1.16 17.86 -6.22
C ILE A 139 -2.44 17.42 -5.50
N GLN A 140 -3.49 18.24 -5.52
CA GLN A 140 -4.77 17.93 -4.88
C GLN A 140 -5.42 16.68 -5.47
N PHE A 141 -5.45 16.54 -6.80
CA PHE A 141 -6.01 15.36 -7.46
C PHE A 141 -5.20 14.10 -7.17
N ILE A 142 -3.87 14.20 -7.07
CA ILE A 142 -3.01 13.08 -6.64
C ILE A 142 -3.37 12.65 -5.20
N ILE A 143 -3.48 13.60 -4.27
CA ILE A 143 -3.85 13.33 -2.87
C ILE A 143 -5.24 12.70 -2.79
N LEU A 144 -6.21 13.23 -3.54
CA LEU A 144 -7.56 12.66 -3.63
C LEU A 144 -7.56 11.25 -4.20
N GLY A 145 -6.74 10.96 -5.21
CA GLY A 145 -6.56 9.61 -5.74
C GLY A 145 -6.02 8.63 -4.70
N ILE A 146 -5.01 9.04 -3.94
CA ILE A 146 -4.47 8.23 -2.83
C ILE A 146 -5.55 7.98 -1.78
N ILE A 147 -6.28 9.02 -1.34
CA ILE A 147 -7.36 8.87 -0.36
C ILE A 147 -8.46 7.96 -0.91
N GLY A 148 -8.84 8.11 -2.18
CA GLY A 148 -9.85 7.29 -2.84
C GLY A 148 -9.49 5.81 -2.84
N GLU A 149 -8.23 5.46 -3.11
CA GLU A 149 -7.74 4.08 -3.04
C GLU A 149 -7.89 3.49 -1.62
N TYR A 150 -7.50 4.26 -0.58
CA TYR A 150 -7.62 3.82 0.81
C TYR A 150 -9.09 3.72 1.28
N ILE A 151 -9.95 4.63 0.83
CA ILE A 151 -11.40 4.53 1.04
C ILE A 151 -11.94 3.29 0.33
N GLY A 152 -11.46 2.97 -0.87
CA GLY A 152 -11.80 1.75 -1.59
C GLY A 152 -11.51 0.50 -0.78
N PHE A 153 -10.31 0.39 -0.20
CA PHE A 153 -9.96 -0.71 0.70
C PHE A 153 -10.87 -0.77 1.93
N LEU A 154 -11.13 0.37 2.56
CA LEU A 154 -12.01 0.42 3.73
C LEU A 154 -13.44 0.00 3.39
N PHE A 155 -13.96 0.47 2.25
CA PHE A 155 -15.28 0.11 1.75
C PHE A 155 -15.39 -1.38 1.48
N ASP A 156 -14.38 -1.95 0.83
CA ASP A 156 -14.29 -3.37 0.57
C ASP A 156 -14.27 -4.20 1.87
N GLU A 157 -13.50 -3.78 2.87
CA GLU A 157 -13.46 -4.45 4.17
C GLU A 157 -14.80 -4.33 4.93
N GLN A 158 -15.44 -3.15 4.89
CA GLN A 158 -16.73 -2.90 5.55
C GLN A 158 -17.91 -3.68 4.96
N LYS A 159 -17.86 -4.07 3.68
CA LYS A 159 -18.92 -4.89 3.06
C LYS A 159 -19.18 -6.21 3.81
N LYS A 160 -18.19 -6.72 4.56
CA LYS A 160 -18.29 -7.98 5.35
C LYS A 160 -18.83 -9.20 4.57
N ARG A 161 -18.80 -9.19 3.24
CA ARG A 161 -19.13 -10.36 2.40
C ARG A 161 -18.12 -11.48 2.66
N PRO A 162 -18.56 -12.74 2.81
CA PRO A 162 -17.66 -13.86 3.00
C PRO A 162 -16.68 -13.96 1.83
N ILE A 163 -15.45 -14.43 2.12
CA ILE A 163 -14.37 -14.53 1.11
C ILE A 163 -14.69 -15.60 0.06
N TYR A 164 -15.42 -16.63 0.46
CA TYR A 164 -15.92 -17.68 -0.40
C TYR A 164 -17.25 -18.19 0.16
N ILE A 165 -18.07 -18.75 -0.71
CA ILE A 165 -19.28 -19.48 -0.34
C ILE A 165 -19.02 -20.94 -0.68
N VAL A 166 -19.24 -21.83 0.28
CA VAL A 166 -19.11 -23.27 0.05
C VAL A 166 -20.43 -23.76 -0.52
N ASP A 167 -20.39 -24.30 -1.73
CA ASP A 167 -21.56 -24.89 -2.38
C ASP A 167 -21.81 -26.32 -1.88
N LYS A 168 -20.76 -27.16 -1.90
CA LYS A 168 -20.84 -28.55 -1.45
C LYS A 168 -19.56 -28.99 -0.73
N LEU A 169 -19.74 -29.73 0.37
CA LEU A 169 -18.68 -30.42 1.08
C LEU A 169 -18.74 -31.91 0.73
N ASN A 170 -17.63 -32.46 0.25
CA ASN A 170 -17.49 -33.90 0.04
C ASN A 170 -16.43 -34.43 1.01
N ASN A 171 -16.80 -35.42 1.84
CA ASN A 171 -15.88 -36.11 2.75
C ASN A 171 -15.15 -35.23 3.78
N ILE A 172 -15.72 -34.08 4.15
CA ILE A 172 -15.23 -33.20 5.21
C ILE A 172 -16.42 -32.93 6.14
N THR A 173 -16.36 -33.39 7.38
CA THR A 173 -17.32 -33.04 8.44
C THR A 173 -17.02 -31.63 8.94
N ASP A 174 -18.04 -30.77 8.98
CA ASP A 174 -17.94 -29.47 9.64
C ASP A 174 -17.58 -29.68 11.11
N LYS A 175 -16.48 -29.05 11.54
CA LYS A 175 -16.06 -28.95 12.95
C LYS A 175 -16.14 -27.50 13.38
#